data_AF-A0A939XHK7-F1
#
_entry.id   AF-A0A939XHK7-F1
#
_cell.length_a   1.000
_cell.length_b   1.000
_cell.length_c   1.000
_cell.angle_alpha   90.00
_cell.angle_beta   90.00
_cell.angle_gamma   90.00
#
_symmetry.space_group_name_H-M   'P 1'
#
loop_
_entity.id
_entity.type
_entity.pdbx_description
1 polymer ?
#
loop_
_entity_poly.entity_id
_entity_poly.type
_entity_poly.pdbx_seq_one_letter_code
_entity_poly.pdbx_strand_id
1 'polypeptide(L)'
;MQNDNKKYSPDTLCLKAGWEPKTGEARQVPIYQTTTFKYDTTAQMADLFDLKASGYFYTRLQNPTNDFVAAKIAALEGGVAAMLTSSGQAASFYAIFNICESGDHFVSASTIYGGTFNLFAVTMKKMGIDVTFVDADASEEEIAAAFRPNTKLLFGETITNPSVNVL
;
A
#
# COMPACT_ATOMS: atom_id res chain seq x y z
N MET A 1 -3.95 22.00 11.45
CA MET A 1 -4.36 23.11 10.57
C MET A 1 -5.88 23.16 10.62
N GLN A 2 -6.49 24.22 11.15
CA GLN A 2 -7.95 24.37 11.15
C GLN A 2 -8.37 25.13 9.89
N ASN A 3 -8.75 24.39 8.85
CA ASN A 3 -9.62 24.86 7.77
C ASN A 3 -10.06 23.67 6.92
N ASP A 4 -11.17 23.07 7.28
CA ASP A 4 -11.70 21.79 6.77
C ASP A 4 -12.21 21.83 5.31
N ASN A 5 -11.85 22.85 4.52
CA ASN A 5 -12.32 23.00 3.14
C ASN A 5 -11.27 23.52 2.15
N LYS A 6 -9.99 23.62 2.53
CA LYS A 6 -8.95 24.10 1.62
C LYS A 6 -8.12 22.94 1.09
N LYS A 7 -8.37 22.54 -0.16
CA LYS A 7 -7.50 21.60 -0.87
C LYS A 7 -6.14 22.28 -1.11
N TYR A 8 -5.12 21.84 -0.38
CA TYR A 8 -3.76 22.34 -0.56
C TYR A 8 -3.17 21.87 -1.89
N SER A 9 -2.20 22.62 -2.44
CA SER A 9 -1.45 22.18 -3.62
C SER A 9 -0.59 20.95 -3.31
N PRO A 10 -0.25 20.11 -4.31
CA PRO A 10 0.67 18.99 -4.13
C PRO A 10 1.99 19.40 -3.47
N ASP A 11 2.56 20.54 -3.86
CA ASP A 11 3.79 21.07 -3.25
C ASP A 11 3.64 21.36 -1.75
N THR A 12 2.49 21.89 -1.36
CA THR A 12 2.19 22.16 0.05
C THR A 12 2.01 20.85 0.83
N LEU A 13 1.31 19.87 0.25
CA LEU A 13 1.11 18.55 0.84
C LEU A 13 2.45 17.81 1.00
N CYS A 14 3.30 17.84 -0.01
CA CYS A 14 4.64 17.26 0.03
C CYS A 14 5.44 17.79 1.23
N LEU A 15 5.38 19.10 1.47
CA LEU A 15 6.06 19.73 2.61
C LEU A 15 5.40 19.49 3.97
N LYS A 16 4.07 19.41 4.05
CA LYS A 16 3.33 19.54 5.33
C LYS A 16 2.39 18.40 5.70
N ALA A 17 1.87 17.65 4.73
CA ALA A 17 0.89 16.60 5.02
C ALA A 17 1.50 15.52 5.93
N GLY A 18 0.66 14.92 6.77
CA GLY A 18 1.03 13.88 7.73
C GLY A 18 1.58 14.38 9.08
N TRP A 19 2.05 15.63 9.21
CA TRP A 19 2.58 16.14 10.48
C TRP A 19 2.08 17.56 10.79
N GLU A 20 1.29 17.67 11.86
CA GLU A 20 0.73 18.94 12.33
C GLU A 20 1.15 19.22 13.79
N PRO A 21 2.36 19.75 14.03
CA PRO A 21 2.86 19.93 15.38
C PRO A 21 2.05 20.97 16.15
N LYS A 22 1.72 20.63 17.41
CA LYS A 22 1.07 21.51 18.39
C LYS A 22 2.09 22.39 19.10
N THR A 23 1.61 23.33 19.93
CA THR A 23 2.47 24.19 20.75
C THR A 23 3.42 23.36 21.61
N GLY A 24 4.72 23.58 21.45
CA GLY A 24 5.78 22.86 22.17
C GLY A 24 6.29 21.59 21.47
N GLU A 25 5.65 21.15 20.39
CA GLU A 25 6.11 20.00 19.60
C GLU A 25 7.16 20.40 18.54
N ALA A 26 7.98 19.42 18.14
CA ALA A 26 9.03 19.64 17.16
C ALA A 26 8.46 20.05 15.78
N ARG A 27 9.09 21.03 15.12
CA ARG A 27 8.67 21.47 13.79
C ARG A 27 8.85 20.39 12.72
N GLN A 28 9.86 19.55 12.88
CA GLN A 28 10.12 18.38 12.04
C GLN A 28 9.63 17.11 12.74
N VAL A 29 9.28 16.10 11.95
CA VAL A 29 8.89 14.79 12.46
C VAL A 29 10.05 14.18 13.25
N PRO A 30 9.86 13.84 14.55
CA PRO A 30 10.86 13.11 15.31
C PRO A 30 11.02 11.67 14.79
N ILE A 31 12.23 11.11 14.94
CA ILE A 31 12.49 9.70 14.60
C ILE A 31 12.17 8.82 15.80
N TYR A 32 11.14 8.00 15.69
CA TYR A 32 10.76 7.00 16.71
C TYR A 32 11.50 5.68 16.46
N GLN A 33 12.81 5.67 16.72
CA GLN A 33 13.68 4.51 16.56
C GLN A 33 13.55 3.52 17.73
N THR A 34 12.38 2.88 17.85
CA THR A 34 12.07 1.89 18.89
C THR A 34 11.39 0.65 18.30
N THR A 35 11.47 -0.48 19.00
CA THR A 35 10.74 -1.70 18.66
C THR A 35 9.39 -1.79 19.37
N THR A 36 9.31 -1.33 20.62
CA THR A 36 8.16 -1.45 21.52
C THR A 36 7.81 -0.11 22.17
N PHE A 37 6.61 -0.05 22.76
CA PHE A 37 6.08 1.13 23.45
C PHE A 37 5.66 0.77 24.87
N LYS A 38 5.66 1.75 25.78
CA LYS A 38 5.27 1.58 27.19
C LYS A 38 3.76 1.83 27.35
N TYR A 39 3.12 1.04 28.21
CA TYR A 39 1.75 1.25 28.69
C TYR A 39 1.76 1.25 30.21
N ASP A 40 0.77 1.89 30.82
CA ASP A 40 0.72 2.02 32.28
C ASP A 40 -0.04 0.87 32.94
N THR A 41 -0.93 0.19 32.20
CA THR A 41 -1.70 -0.95 32.71
C THR A 41 -1.83 -2.06 31.68
N THR A 42 -2.08 -3.28 32.16
CA THR A 42 -2.38 -4.44 31.30
C THR A 42 -3.72 -4.30 30.57
N ALA A 43 -4.69 -3.59 31.16
CA ALA A 43 -5.97 -3.31 30.53
C ALA A 43 -5.81 -2.43 29.27
N GLN A 44 -4.97 -1.39 29.32
CA GLN A 44 -4.66 -0.57 28.15
C GLN A 44 -4.03 -1.39 27.02
N MET A 45 -3.13 -2.32 27.35
CA MET A 45 -2.55 -3.22 26.36
C MET A 45 -3.63 -4.09 25.71
N ALA A 46 -4.54 -4.68 26.50
CA ALA A 46 -5.65 -5.48 25.98
C ALA A 46 -6.55 -4.68 25.04
N ASP A 47 -6.88 -3.43 25.40
CA ASP A 47 -7.72 -2.56 24.55
C ASP A 47 -7.05 -2.22 23.20
N LEU A 48 -5.72 -2.12 23.15
CA LEU A 48 -4.98 -1.95 21.89
C LEU A 48 -5.03 -3.21 21.01
N PHE A 49 -4.90 -4.40 21.60
CA PHE A 49 -5.01 -5.67 20.86
C PHE A 49 -6.44 -5.92 20.36
N ASP A 50 -7.44 -5.53 21.14
CA ASP A 50 -8.87 -5.63 20.79
C ASP A 50 -9.34 -4.52 19.85
N LEU A 51 -8.45 -3.60 19.43
CA LEU A 51 -8.76 -2.42 18.60
C LEU A 51 -9.84 -1.49 19.21
N LYS A 52 -10.01 -1.52 20.54
CA LYS A 52 -10.90 -0.62 21.29
C LYS A 52 -10.27 0.74 21.56
N ALA A 53 -8.94 0.79 21.54
CA ALA A 53 -8.15 2.01 21.68
C ALA A 53 -7.19 2.16 20.50
N SER A 54 -6.86 3.39 20.15
CA SER A 54 -5.81 3.70 19.18
C SER A 54 -4.49 3.95 19.89
N GLY A 55 -3.41 3.39 19.38
CA GLY A 55 -2.07 3.60 19.93
C GLY A 55 -1.06 2.65 19.32
N TYR A 56 0.21 2.86 19.69
CA TYR A 56 1.32 2.06 19.20
C TYR A 56 1.71 1.04 20.25
N PHE A 57 1.98 -0.19 19.81
CA PHE A 57 2.50 -1.21 20.72
C PHE A 57 3.67 -2.02 20.20
N TYR A 58 3.81 -2.14 18.87
CA TYR A 58 4.96 -2.81 18.28
C TYR A 58 5.24 -2.29 16.86
N THR A 59 6.48 -1.86 16.61
CA THR A 59 6.87 -1.15 15.36
C THR A 59 6.63 -1.97 14.08
N ARG A 60 6.64 -3.30 14.16
CA ARG A 60 6.30 -4.15 13.00
C ARG A 60 4.84 -3.94 12.52
N LEU A 61 3.95 -3.53 13.41
CA LEU A 61 2.55 -3.26 13.08
C LEU A 61 2.34 -1.78 12.72
N GLN A 62 2.78 -0.88 13.61
CA GLN A 62 2.66 0.56 13.42
C GLN A 62 3.78 1.31 14.15
N ASN A 63 4.23 2.44 13.59
CA ASN A 63 5.24 3.31 14.18
C ASN A 63 4.92 4.76 13.84
N PRO A 64 5.01 5.72 14.79
CA PRO A 64 4.64 7.10 14.52
C PRO A 64 5.36 7.71 13.31
N THR A 65 6.67 7.48 13.17
CA THR A 65 7.46 7.98 12.03
C THR A 65 6.89 7.47 10.70
N ASN A 66 6.55 6.18 10.66
CA ASN A 66 6.02 5.52 9.47
C ASN A 66 4.61 6.02 9.15
N ASP A 67 3.76 6.15 10.17
CA ASP A 67 2.37 6.58 10.01
C ASP A 67 2.29 8.03 9.49
N PHE A 68 3.20 8.91 9.90
CA PHE A 68 3.28 10.27 9.33
C PHE A 68 3.66 10.28 7.85
N VAL A 69 4.58 9.40 7.44
CA VAL A 69 4.97 9.25 6.03
C VAL A 69 3.82 8.62 5.22
N ALA A 70 3.17 7.59 5.77
CA ALA A 70 2.00 6.96 5.15
C ALA A 70 0.85 7.96 4.96
N ALA A 71 0.53 8.77 5.99
CA ALA A 71 -0.48 9.81 5.90
C ALA A 71 -0.14 10.87 4.83
N LYS A 72 1.14 11.22 4.67
CA LYS A 72 1.60 12.11 3.61
C LYS A 72 1.38 11.51 2.21
N ILE A 73 1.76 10.24 2.01
CA ILE A 73 1.56 9.54 0.74
C ILE A 73 0.06 9.44 0.42
N ALA A 74 -0.77 9.06 1.39
CA ALA A 74 -2.22 8.98 1.21
C ALA A 74 -2.82 10.34 0.80
N ALA A 75 -2.38 11.44 1.43
CA ALA A 75 -2.81 12.78 1.07
C ALA A 75 -2.38 13.22 -0.34
N LEU A 76 -1.20 12.80 -0.80
CA LEU A 76 -0.69 13.11 -2.14
C LEU A 76 -1.43 12.33 -3.23
N GLU A 77 -1.68 11.04 -3.00
CA GLU A 77 -2.37 10.15 -3.93
C GLU A 77 -3.91 10.30 -3.89
N GLY A 78 -4.44 10.94 -2.85
CA GLY A 78 -5.88 11.04 -2.61
C GLY A 78 -6.53 9.75 -2.11
N GLY A 79 -5.73 8.82 -1.58
CA GLY A 79 -6.20 7.58 -0.97
C GLY A 79 -6.71 7.78 0.47
N VAL A 80 -7.51 6.83 0.95
CA VAL A 80 -8.06 6.86 2.32
C VAL A 80 -7.04 6.50 3.40
N ALA A 81 -6.00 5.75 3.04
CA ALA A 81 -4.90 5.31 3.90
C ALA A 81 -3.70 4.86 3.05
N ALA A 82 -2.54 4.69 3.67
CA ALA A 82 -1.38 4.05 3.06
C ALA A 82 -0.64 3.18 4.09
N MET A 83 0.21 2.28 3.61
CA MET A 83 1.06 1.43 4.44
C MET A 83 2.47 1.41 3.87
N LEU A 84 3.48 1.51 4.73
CA LEU A 84 4.87 1.37 4.32
C LEU A 84 5.30 -0.09 4.40
N THR A 85 5.99 -0.55 3.37
CA THR A 85 6.58 -1.88 3.30
C THR A 85 8.11 -1.77 3.18
N SER A 86 8.81 -2.89 3.36
CA SER A 86 10.27 -2.92 3.28
C SER A 86 10.82 -2.74 1.85
N SER A 87 9.99 -2.95 0.82
CA SER A 87 10.37 -2.77 -0.58
C SER A 87 9.15 -2.68 -1.51
N GLY A 88 9.36 -2.21 -2.75
CA GLY A 88 8.31 -2.23 -3.77
C GLY A 88 7.78 -3.65 -4.06
N GLN A 89 8.64 -4.67 -4.06
CA GLN A 89 8.20 -6.07 -4.22
C GLN A 89 7.32 -6.54 -3.06
N ALA A 90 7.61 -6.13 -1.83
CA ALA A 90 6.73 -6.43 -0.69
C ALA A 90 5.39 -5.71 -0.81
N ALA A 91 5.36 -4.49 -1.35
CA ALA A 91 4.11 -3.78 -1.64
C ALA A 91 3.27 -4.53 -2.70
N SER A 92 3.87 -4.91 -3.84
CA SER A 92 3.19 -5.70 -4.88
C SER A 92 2.70 -7.03 -4.33
N PHE A 93 3.50 -7.74 -3.53
CA PHE A 93 3.10 -9.00 -2.91
C PHE A 93 1.87 -8.83 -2.02
N TYR A 94 1.91 -7.89 -1.06
CA TYR A 94 0.79 -7.68 -0.14
C TYR A 94 -0.47 -7.16 -0.83
N ALA A 95 -0.34 -6.37 -1.90
CA ALA A 95 -1.50 -5.89 -2.65
C ALA A 95 -2.30 -7.04 -3.27
N ILE A 96 -1.62 -8.05 -3.81
CA ILE A 96 -2.26 -9.23 -4.39
C ILE A 96 -2.71 -10.20 -3.29
N PHE A 97 -1.81 -10.54 -2.35
CA PHE A 97 -2.05 -11.59 -1.37
C PHE A 97 -3.13 -11.23 -0.33
N ASN A 98 -3.40 -9.94 -0.10
CA ASN A 98 -4.51 -9.52 0.75
C ASN A 98 -5.89 -9.61 0.07
N ILE A 99 -5.92 -9.74 -1.27
CA ILE A 99 -7.17 -9.82 -2.05
C ILE A 99 -7.44 -11.26 -2.50
N CYS A 100 -6.38 -11.98 -2.87
CA CYS A 100 -6.46 -13.33 -3.42
C CYS A 100 -6.06 -14.39 -2.39
N GLU A 101 -6.75 -15.52 -2.40
CA GLU A 101 -6.38 -16.74 -1.67
C GLU A 101 -6.10 -17.92 -2.61
N SER A 102 -5.74 -19.08 -2.05
CA SER A 102 -5.48 -20.28 -2.86
C SER A 102 -6.72 -20.70 -3.65
N GLY A 103 -6.59 -20.89 -4.96
CA GLY A 103 -7.69 -21.15 -5.89
C GLY A 103 -8.22 -19.89 -6.59
N ASP A 104 -7.80 -18.69 -6.19
CA ASP A 104 -8.14 -17.46 -6.88
C ASP A 104 -7.28 -17.22 -8.12
N HIS A 105 -7.77 -16.30 -8.94
CA HIS A 105 -7.14 -15.88 -10.18
C HIS A 105 -7.08 -14.35 -10.26
N PHE A 106 -6.09 -13.82 -10.97
CA PHE A 106 -6.05 -12.41 -11.37
C PHE A 106 -5.54 -12.23 -12.80
N VAL A 107 -5.85 -11.09 -13.40
CA VAL A 107 -5.33 -10.72 -14.72
C VAL A 107 -4.24 -9.69 -14.54
N SER A 108 -3.17 -9.76 -15.33
CA SER A 108 -2.10 -8.76 -15.30
C SER A 108 -1.66 -8.41 -16.71
N ALA A 109 -1.32 -7.15 -16.96
CA ALA A 109 -0.50 -6.81 -18.13
C ALA A 109 0.82 -7.61 -18.09
N SER A 110 1.32 -8.00 -19.26
CA SER A 110 2.57 -8.76 -19.42
C SER A 110 3.81 -7.87 -19.32
N THR A 111 3.69 -6.61 -19.72
CA THR A 111 4.76 -5.59 -19.77
C THR A 111 4.87 -4.80 -18.47
N ILE A 112 5.06 -5.53 -17.37
CA ILE A 112 5.30 -4.96 -16.03
C ILE A 112 6.77 -5.18 -15.63
N TYR A 113 7.19 -4.56 -14.52
CA TYR A 113 8.53 -4.80 -13.99
C TYR A 113 8.85 -6.30 -13.87
N GLY A 114 9.99 -6.74 -14.42
CA GLY A 114 10.31 -8.17 -14.53
C GLY A 114 10.35 -8.94 -13.20
N GLY A 115 10.71 -8.27 -12.10
CA GLY A 115 10.61 -8.86 -10.76
C GLY A 115 9.17 -9.14 -10.34
N THR A 116 8.25 -8.22 -10.66
CA THR A 116 6.81 -8.36 -10.41
C THR A 116 6.20 -9.44 -11.30
N PHE A 117 6.60 -9.51 -12.57
CA PHE A 117 6.21 -10.61 -13.45
C PHE A 117 6.60 -11.97 -12.85
N ASN A 118 7.85 -12.11 -12.39
CA ASN A 118 8.32 -13.37 -11.79
C ASN A 118 7.61 -13.68 -10.45
N LEU A 119 7.35 -12.66 -9.62
CA LEU A 119 6.55 -12.79 -8.41
C LEU A 119 5.18 -13.41 -8.73
N PHE A 120 4.50 -12.91 -9.76
CA PHE A 120 3.18 -13.38 -10.16
C PHE A 120 3.22 -14.76 -10.83
N ALA A 121 4.11 -14.95 -11.82
CA ALA A 121 4.17 -16.18 -12.60
C ALA A 121 4.67 -17.40 -11.80
N VAL A 122 5.55 -17.18 -10.82
CA VAL A 122 6.25 -18.26 -10.10
C VAL A 122 5.85 -18.33 -8.64
N THR A 123 5.99 -17.23 -7.89
CA THR A 123 5.77 -17.26 -6.43
C THR A 123 4.29 -17.37 -6.08
N MET A 124 3.42 -16.54 -6.70
CA MET A 124 1.97 -16.60 -6.47
C MET A 124 1.38 -17.95 -6.90
N LYS A 125 1.84 -18.48 -8.04
CA LYS A 125 1.45 -19.82 -8.50
C LYS A 125 1.79 -20.92 -7.50
N LYS A 126 2.96 -20.86 -6.86
CA LYS A 126 3.33 -21.81 -5.79
C LYS A 126 2.45 -21.68 -4.53
N MET A 127 1.84 -20.51 -4.32
CA MET A 127 0.85 -20.27 -3.26
C MET A 127 -0.59 -20.63 -3.69
N GLY A 128 -0.77 -21.12 -4.92
CA GLY A 128 -2.07 -21.51 -5.48
C GLY A 128 -2.89 -20.34 -6.01
N ILE A 129 -2.28 -19.18 -6.26
CA ILE A 129 -2.93 -18.03 -6.91
C ILE A 129 -2.48 -18.02 -8.38
N ASP A 130 -3.42 -18.16 -9.31
CA ASP A 130 -3.13 -18.16 -10.74
C ASP A 130 -3.20 -16.75 -11.35
N VAL A 131 -2.44 -16.54 -12.42
CA VAL A 131 -2.46 -15.29 -13.19
C VAL A 131 -2.60 -15.58 -14.68
N THR A 132 -3.44 -14.79 -15.36
CA THR A 132 -3.43 -14.69 -16.83
C THR A 132 -2.76 -13.39 -17.23
N PHE A 133 -1.74 -13.48 -18.07
CA PHE A 133 -1.08 -12.31 -18.62
C PHE A 133 -1.73 -11.92 -19.95
N VAL A 134 -2.02 -10.62 -20.12
CA VAL A 134 -2.51 -10.01 -21.36
C VAL A 134 -1.48 -9.02 -21.88
N ASP A 135 -1.44 -8.79 -23.18
CA ASP A 135 -0.60 -7.73 -23.75
C ASP A 135 -1.07 -6.35 -23.26
N ALA A 136 -0.19 -5.36 -23.22
CA ALA A 136 -0.60 -3.99 -22.89
C ALA A 136 -1.45 -3.36 -23.99
N ASP A 137 -1.24 -3.76 -25.24
CA ASP A 137 -2.03 -3.29 -26.39
C ASP A 137 -3.26 -4.19 -26.65
N ALA A 138 -3.58 -5.10 -25.72
CA ALA A 138 -4.71 -6.03 -25.86
C ALA A 138 -6.03 -5.26 -25.94
N SER A 139 -6.94 -5.73 -26.80
CA SER A 139 -8.25 -5.10 -26.93
C SER A 139 -9.11 -5.31 -25.67
N GLU A 140 -10.14 -4.49 -25.49
CA GLU A 140 -11.09 -4.67 -24.38
C GLU A 140 -11.71 -6.09 -24.41
N GLU A 141 -11.97 -6.64 -25.58
CA GLU A 141 -12.49 -8.00 -25.74
C GLU A 141 -11.49 -9.07 -25.29
N GLU A 142 -10.20 -8.91 -25.60
CA GLU A 142 -9.14 -9.82 -25.16
C GLU A 142 -8.95 -9.76 -23.64
N ILE A 143 -8.97 -8.56 -23.07
CA ILE A 143 -8.92 -8.35 -21.62
C ILE A 143 -10.15 -8.98 -20.96
N ALA A 144 -11.35 -8.74 -21.48
CA ALA A 144 -12.59 -9.31 -20.97
C ALA A 144 -12.59 -10.85 -21.01
N ALA A 145 -12.06 -11.44 -22.08
CA ALA A 145 -11.93 -12.89 -22.24
C ALA A 145 -10.95 -13.54 -21.25
N ALA A 146 -10.00 -12.77 -20.69
CA ALA A 146 -9.08 -13.26 -19.67
C ALA A 146 -9.73 -13.40 -18.28
N PHE A 147 -10.87 -12.74 -18.03
CA PHE A 147 -11.59 -12.88 -16.77
C PHE A 147 -12.27 -14.24 -16.65
N ARG A 148 -12.17 -14.82 -15.45
CA ARG A 148 -12.75 -16.11 -15.06
C ARG A 148 -13.68 -15.88 -13.87
N PRO A 149 -14.58 -16.84 -13.53
CA PRO A 149 -15.46 -16.69 -12.37
C PRO A 149 -14.75 -16.46 -11.03
N ASN A 150 -13.49 -16.91 -10.91
CA ASN A 150 -12.65 -16.71 -9.73
C ASN A 150 -11.62 -15.56 -9.87
N THR A 151 -11.74 -14.69 -10.90
CA THR A 151 -10.88 -13.50 -11.02
C THR A 151 -11.21 -12.48 -9.94
N LYS A 152 -10.22 -12.01 -9.17
CA LYS A 152 -10.41 -11.02 -8.10
C LYS A 152 -9.95 -9.60 -8.42
N LEU A 153 -8.94 -9.46 -9.29
CA LEU A 153 -8.36 -8.17 -9.63
C LEU A 153 -7.72 -8.16 -11.03
N LEU A 154 -7.44 -6.94 -11.50
CA LEU A 154 -6.62 -6.63 -12.67
C LEU A 154 -5.42 -5.79 -12.23
N PHE A 155 -4.21 -6.10 -12.72
CA PHE A 155 -2.98 -5.38 -12.44
C PHE A 155 -2.32 -4.84 -13.72
N GLY A 156 -1.74 -3.64 -13.66
CA GLY A 156 -0.97 -3.06 -14.77
C GLY A 156 -0.07 -1.92 -14.34
N GLU A 157 0.91 -1.59 -15.19
CA GLU A 157 1.78 -0.41 -15.08
C GLU A 157 1.58 0.45 -16.34
N THR A 158 1.19 1.71 -16.18
CA THR A 158 0.77 2.57 -17.30
C THR A 158 1.92 3.10 -18.13
N ILE A 159 3.11 3.29 -17.57
CA ILE A 159 4.31 3.64 -18.34
C ILE A 159 5.32 2.53 -18.07
N THR A 160 5.49 1.65 -19.04
CA THR A 160 6.25 0.42 -18.83
C THR A 160 7.76 0.66 -18.92
N ASN A 161 8.53 -0.15 -18.20
CA ASN A 161 9.99 -0.13 -18.28
C ASN A 161 10.46 -1.47 -18.89
N PRO A 162 11.34 -1.49 -19.91
CA PRO A 162 12.04 -0.37 -20.53
C PRO A 162 11.39 0.24 -21.78
N SER A 163 10.29 -0.35 -22.25
CA SER A 163 9.72 -0.02 -23.57
C SER A 163 8.94 1.29 -23.62
N VAL A 164 8.53 1.84 -22.47
CA VAL A 164 7.74 3.08 -22.35
C VAL A 164 6.40 2.97 -23.08
N ASN A 165 5.82 1.77 -23.11
CA ASN A 165 4.48 1.57 -23.64
C ASN A 165 3.47 2.23 -22.68
N VAL A 166 2.38 2.74 -23.26
CA VAL A 166 1.27 3.35 -22.52
C VAL A 166 0.10 2.38 -22.52
N LEU A 167 -0.32 1.94 -21.33
CA LEU A 167 -1.52 1.12 -21.11
C LEU A 167 -2.80 1.95 -21.24
#